data_AF-F9Q7K2-F1
#
_entry.id   AF-F9Q7K2-F1
#
_cell.length_a   1.000
_cell.length_b   1.000
_cell.length_c   1.000
_cell.angle_alpha   90.00
_cell.angle_beta   90.00
_cell.angle_gamma   90.00
#
_symmetry.space_group_name_H-M   'P 1'
#
loop_
_entity.id
_entity.type
_entity.pdbx_description
1 polymer ?
#
loop_
_entity_poly.entity_id
_entity_poly.type
_entity_poly.pdbx_seq_one_letter_code
_entity_poly.pdbx_strand_id
1 'polypeptide(L)'
;MTGTADTEAFEFQQIYGLETVVIPTNRPMIRDDRTDVMFENEQYKFDAIIEDIKDCVARQQPVLVGTVSVEKSELLSNALNQAGIKHNVLNAKFHEQEAEIVAEAGAPGAVTIATNMAGRGTDIILGGNWKAQATKLESPTAAQIDALKAEWEKNHEIVKNAGGLHIIGTERHESRRIDNQLRGRSGRQGDPGSSRFYLSLDDGLMRIYLTEGKLNMMRKAFTQPGEAMESKLLAKVIASAQAKVEAYNFDGRKNLLEYDDVANDQRHAIYEQRNYLLDNDDISDTIKAIRSDVFNDVIDQYIPPQSLEEQWDIKGLEERLLQEFGLALPIAHWLEENNNLHEENLRERIIQEAEDEYAAKEVLAGSETMRHFEKGVMLQTLDELWKEHLASMDYLRQGIHLRGYAQKDPKQEYKKSPSGCLRKC
;
A
#
# COMPACT_ATOMS: atom_id res chain seq x y z
N MET A 1 -12.97 -5.50 -6.34
CA MET A 1 -13.27 -5.47 -7.80
C MET A 1 -12.61 -4.25 -8.42
N THR A 2 -12.03 -4.37 -9.62
CA THR A 2 -11.41 -3.24 -10.35
C THR A 2 -11.45 -3.51 -11.86
N GLY A 3 -11.54 -2.47 -12.69
CA GLY A 3 -11.62 -2.59 -14.15
C GLY A 3 -10.27 -2.81 -14.85
N THR A 4 -9.16 -2.79 -14.11
CA THR A 4 -7.80 -2.86 -14.67
C THR A 4 -6.90 -3.81 -13.89
N ALA A 5 -7.44 -4.86 -13.26
CA ALA A 5 -6.63 -5.82 -12.48
C ALA A 5 -5.76 -6.73 -13.35
N ASP A 6 -6.10 -6.89 -14.63
CA ASP A 6 -5.46 -7.86 -15.52
C ASP A 6 -3.94 -7.64 -15.65
N THR A 7 -3.50 -6.38 -15.67
CA THR A 7 -2.07 -6.02 -15.72
C THR A 7 -1.29 -6.49 -14.51
N GLU A 8 -1.91 -6.55 -13.33
CA GLU A 8 -1.30 -6.94 -12.07
C GLU A 8 -1.80 -8.30 -11.56
N ALA A 9 -2.41 -9.11 -12.42
CA ALA A 9 -2.97 -10.41 -12.04
C ALA A 9 -1.92 -11.30 -11.35
N PHE A 10 -0.68 -11.27 -11.83
CA PHE A 10 0.45 -11.97 -11.23
C PHE A 10 0.73 -11.51 -9.79
N GLU A 11 0.67 -10.20 -9.52
CA GLU A 11 0.89 -9.66 -8.18
C GLU A 11 -0.22 -10.09 -7.22
N PHE A 12 -1.48 -10.05 -7.67
CA PHE A 12 -2.63 -10.47 -6.86
C PHE A 12 -2.53 -11.94 -6.46
N GLN A 13 -2.12 -12.80 -7.39
CA GLN A 13 -1.93 -14.22 -7.13
C GLN A 13 -0.76 -14.47 -6.19
N GLN A 14 0.38 -13.82 -6.43
CA GLN A 14 1.59 -14.06 -5.63
C GLN A 14 1.47 -13.53 -4.20
N ILE A 15 0.85 -12.37 -3.99
CA ILE A 15 0.77 -11.72 -2.67
C ILE A 15 -0.43 -12.24 -1.89
N TYR A 16 -1.60 -12.36 -2.52
CA TYR A 16 -2.86 -12.63 -1.82
C TYR A 16 -3.48 -13.99 -2.17
N GLY A 17 -2.90 -14.77 -3.09
CA GLY A 17 -3.52 -15.99 -3.60
C GLY A 17 -4.81 -15.73 -4.39
N LEU A 18 -5.01 -14.49 -4.87
CA LEU A 18 -6.24 -14.09 -5.55
C LEU A 18 -6.14 -14.29 -7.06
N GLU A 19 -7.05 -15.08 -7.61
CA GLU A 19 -7.19 -15.23 -9.06
C GLU A 19 -7.88 -14.01 -9.68
N THR A 20 -7.41 -13.59 -10.85
CA THR A 20 -8.03 -12.51 -11.61
C THR A 20 -8.84 -13.09 -12.76
N VAL A 21 -10.15 -12.81 -12.76
CA VAL A 21 -11.06 -13.19 -13.84
C VAL A 21 -11.54 -11.95 -14.59
N VAL A 22 -11.35 -11.92 -15.90
CA VAL A 22 -11.84 -10.85 -16.76
C VAL A 22 -13.31 -11.10 -17.10
N ILE A 23 -14.20 -10.31 -16.50
CA ILE A 23 -15.64 -10.35 -16.79
C ILE A 23 -15.90 -9.56 -18.08
N PRO A 24 -16.57 -10.14 -19.09
CA PRO A 24 -16.89 -9.44 -20.33
C PRO A 24 -17.83 -8.25 -20.07
N THR A 25 -17.74 -7.23 -20.92
CA THR A 25 -18.62 -6.06 -20.83
C THR A 25 -20.05 -6.42 -21.27
N ASN A 26 -21.04 -5.77 -20.65
CA ASN A 26 -22.46 -5.96 -21.01
C ASN A 26 -22.78 -5.60 -22.47
N ARG A 27 -22.11 -4.57 -23.00
CA ARG A 27 -22.20 -4.15 -24.40
C ARG A 27 -20.84 -4.29 -25.08
N PRO A 28 -20.80 -4.52 -26.41
CA PRO A 28 -19.55 -4.56 -27.15
C PRO A 28 -18.75 -3.29 -26.96
N MET A 29 -17.45 -3.43 -26.68
CA MET A 29 -16.55 -2.31 -26.55
C MET A 29 -16.04 -1.88 -27.94
N ILE A 30 -16.42 -0.69 -28.38
CA ILE A 30 -16.15 -0.16 -29.73
C ILE A 30 -15.19 1.04 -29.76
N ARG A 31 -14.54 1.37 -28.63
CA ARG A 31 -13.59 2.49 -28.57
C ARG A 31 -12.41 2.27 -29.51
N ASP A 32 -12.08 3.30 -30.27
CA ASP A 32 -10.93 3.34 -31.16
C ASP A 32 -9.66 3.74 -30.39
N ASP A 33 -8.87 2.73 -30.01
CA ASP A 33 -7.58 2.92 -29.36
C ASP A 33 -6.49 3.12 -30.42
N ARG A 34 -6.23 4.40 -30.75
CA ARG A 34 -5.29 4.80 -31.80
C ARG A 34 -3.85 4.54 -31.38
N THR A 35 -2.98 4.34 -32.37
CA THR A 35 -1.54 4.16 -32.15
C THR A 35 -0.93 5.41 -31.51
N ASP A 36 0.02 5.18 -30.61
CA ASP A 36 0.82 6.22 -29.97
C ASP A 36 1.63 6.99 -31.01
N VAL A 37 1.77 8.30 -30.77
CA VAL A 37 2.52 9.21 -31.63
C VAL A 37 3.74 9.73 -30.87
N MET A 38 4.93 9.59 -31.47
CA MET A 38 6.18 10.11 -30.90
C MET A 38 6.67 11.34 -31.64
N PHE A 39 7.17 12.30 -30.88
CA PHE A 39 7.79 13.52 -31.38
C PHE A 39 9.25 13.61 -30.93
N GLU A 40 10.05 14.36 -31.68
CA GLU A 40 11.46 14.57 -31.37
C GLU A 40 11.65 15.27 -30.01
N ASN A 41 10.80 16.27 -29.72
CA ASN A 41 10.87 17.07 -28.52
C ASN A 41 9.48 17.39 -27.98
N GLU A 42 9.45 17.94 -26.78
CA GLU A 42 8.20 18.27 -26.10
C GLU A 42 7.40 19.39 -26.79
N GLN A 43 8.05 20.38 -27.41
CA GLN A 43 7.34 21.47 -28.06
C GLN A 43 6.46 20.95 -29.20
N TYR A 44 7.00 20.12 -30.09
CA TYR A 44 6.24 19.53 -31.20
C TYR A 44 5.11 18.61 -30.70
N LYS A 45 5.33 17.90 -29.60
CA LYS A 45 4.30 17.11 -28.93
C LYS A 45 3.12 17.99 -28.50
N PHE A 46 3.39 19.11 -27.82
CA PHE A 46 2.36 20.03 -27.36
C PHE A 46 1.62 20.71 -28.52
N ASP A 47 2.34 21.13 -29.55
CA ASP A 47 1.73 21.73 -30.75
C ASP A 47 0.75 20.75 -31.42
N ALA A 48 1.15 19.48 -31.56
CA ALA A 48 0.29 18.44 -32.12
C ALA A 48 -0.92 18.11 -31.25
N ILE A 49 -0.78 18.13 -29.91
CA ILE A 49 -1.91 17.96 -28.97
C ILE A 49 -2.90 19.12 -29.14
N ILE A 50 -2.43 20.35 -29.26
CA ILE A 50 -3.31 21.52 -29.43
C ILE A 50 -4.08 21.44 -30.74
N GLU A 51 -3.42 21.06 -31.84
CA GLU A 51 -4.10 20.88 -33.14
C GLU A 51 -5.14 19.75 -33.10
N ASP A 52 -4.87 18.64 -32.41
CA ASP A 52 -5.84 17.55 -32.21
C ASP A 52 -7.06 18.01 -31.38
N ILE A 53 -6.83 18.81 -30.33
CA ILE A 53 -7.90 19.42 -29.53
C ILE A 53 -8.72 20.39 -30.39
N LYS A 54 -8.08 21.22 -31.23
CA LYS A 54 -8.79 22.15 -32.13
C LYS A 54 -9.70 21.41 -33.10
N ASP A 55 -9.22 20.33 -33.72
CA ASP A 55 -10.03 19.51 -34.61
C ASP A 55 -11.24 18.90 -33.88
N CYS A 56 -11.01 18.33 -32.69
CA CYS A 56 -12.07 17.78 -31.85
C CYS A 56 -13.13 18.84 -31.48
N VAL A 57 -12.72 20.04 -31.06
CA VAL A 57 -13.66 21.12 -30.72
C VAL A 57 -14.42 21.61 -31.96
N ALA A 58 -13.75 21.73 -33.11
CA ALA A 58 -14.37 22.14 -34.37
C ALA A 58 -15.50 21.20 -34.80
N ARG A 59 -15.32 19.89 -34.57
CA ARG A 59 -16.34 18.86 -34.84
C ARG A 59 -17.26 18.54 -33.65
N GLN A 60 -17.25 19.37 -32.61
CA GLN A 60 -18.08 19.25 -31.39
C GLN A 60 -17.83 17.98 -30.56
N GLN A 61 -16.65 17.39 -30.68
CA GLN A 61 -16.23 16.23 -29.90
C GLN A 61 -15.64 16.66 -28.56
N PRO A 62 -16.11 16.12 -27.42
CA PRO A 62 -15.51 16.38 -26.11
C PRO A 62 -14.14 15.70 -25.98
N VAL A 63 -13.22 16.36 -25.29
CA VAL A 63 -11.86 15.91 -25.07
C VAL A 63 -11.51 15.91 -23.58
N LEU A 64 -10.98 14.78 -23.10
CA LEU A 64 -10.33 14.68 -21.80
C LEU A 64 -8.83 14.47 -21.99
N VAL A 65 -8.03 15.43 -21.51
CA VAL A 65 -6.57 15.41 -21.60
C VAL A 65 -5.98 15.02 -20.24
N GLY A 66 -5.27 13.90 -20.18
CA GLY A 66 -4.56 13.45 -18.98
C GLY A 66 -3.09 13.85 -19.01
N THR A 67 -2.64 14.60 -17.99
CA THR A 67 -1.23 14.95 -17.77
C THR A 67 -0.66 14.24 -16.55
N VAL A 68 0.66 14.03 -16.53
CA VAL A 68 1.37 13.36 -15.41
C VAL A 68 1.68 14.28 -14.23
N SER A 69 1.69 15.60 -14.44
CA SER A 69 1.98 16.58 -13.39
C SER A 69 1.08 17.81 -13.48
N VAL A 70 1.03 18.56 -12.38
CA VAL A 70 0.32 19.84 -12.28
C VAL A 70 0.99 20.87 -13.18
N GLU A 71 2.33 20.92 -13.23
CA GLU A 71 3.04 21.88 -14.09
C GLU A 71 2.70 21.65 -15.57
N LYS A 72 2.65 20.38 -16.02
CA LYS A 72 2.25 20.06 -17.40
C LYS A 72 0.81 20.47 -17.70
N SER A 73 -0.10 20.30 -16.74
CA SER A 73 -1.48 20.78 -16.87
C SER A 73 -1.56 22.30 -17.00
N GLU A 74 -0.80 23.05 -16.21
CA GLU A 74 -0.75 24.51 -16.29
C GLU A 74 -0.12 24.99 -17.61
N LEU A 75 0.96 24.35 -18.05
CA LEU A 75 1.60 24.64 -19.35
C LEU A 75 0.62 24.42 -20.50
N LEU A 76 -0.08 23.27 -20.51
CA LEU A 76 -1.09 22.98 -21.52
C LEU A 76 -2.27 23.97 -21.46
N SER A 77 -2.74 24.28 -20.26
CA SER A 77 -3.82 25.25 -20.03
C SER A 77 -3.47 26.62 -20.62
N ASN A 78 -2.26 27.11 -20.34
CA ASN A 78 -1.76 28.38 -20.88
C ASN A 78 -1.70 28.36 -22.40
N ALA A 79 -1.24 27.26 -23.01
CA ALA A 79 -1.18 27.12 -24.45
C ALA A 79 -2.59 27.06 -25.09
N LEU A 80 -3.55 26.40 -24.45
CA LEU A 80 -4.95 26.38 -24.89
C LEU A 80 -5.61 27.76 -24.76
N ASN A 81 -5.29 28.53 -23.73
CA ASN A 81 -5.75 29.91 -23.58
C ASN A 81 -5.23 30.80 -24.73
N GLN A 82 -3.94 30.66 -25.10
CA GLN A 82 -3.36 31.36 -26.25
C GLN A 82 -4.02 30.95 -27.57
N ALA A 83 -4.42 29.70 -27.70
CA ALA A 83 -5.17 29.17 -28.84
C ALA A 83 -6.67 29.55 -28.84
N GLY A 84 -7.17 30.23 -27.80
CA GLY A 84 -8.57 30.64 -27.68
C GLY A 84 -9.54 29.50 -27.36
N ILE A 85 -9.04 28.38 -26.82
CA ILE A 85 -9.84 27.18 -26.53
C ILE A 85 -10.27 27.21 -25.06
N LYS A 86 -11.59 27.29 -24.84
CA LYS A 86 -12.16 27.20 -23.49
C LYS A 86 -11.97 25.79 -22.94
N HIS A 87 -11.45 25.69 -21.72
CA HIS A 87 -11.20 24.42 -21.07
C HIS A 87 -11.29 24.57 -19.55
N ASN A 88 -11.42 23.44 -18.85
CA ASN A 88 -11.38 23.37 -17.40
C ASN A 88 -10.20 22.51 -16.94
N VAL A 89 -9.58 22.86 -15.82
CA VAL A 89 -8.46 22.09 -15.23
C VAL A 89 -8.93 21.43 -13.94
N LEU A 90 -8.78 20.11 -13.86
CA LEU A 90 -9.03 19.32 -12.65
C LEU A 90 -7.72 19.16 -11.88
N ASN A 91 -7.69 19.80 -10.71
CA ASN A 91 -6.61 19.68 -9.74
C ASN A 91 -7.13 18.93 -8.50
N ALA A 92 -6.36 17.96 -8.02
CA ALA A 92 -6.72 17.05 -6.93
C ALA A 92 -6.97 17.73 -5.56
N LYS A 93 -6.85 19.06 -5.45
CA LYS A 93 -7.07 19.82 -4.21
C LYS A 93 -8.54 20.16 -3.91
N PHE A 94 -9.43 20.18 -4.91
CA PHE A 94 -10.82 20.68 -4.76
C PHE A 94 -11.87 19.67 -5.20
N HIS A 95 -12.18 18.68 -4.36
CA HIS A 95 -13.06 17.56 -4.72
C HIS A 95 -14.51 17.95 -5.08
N GLU A 96 -15.10 18.96 -4.45
CA GLU A 96 -16.49 19.37 -4.75
C GLU A 96 -16.62 19.97 -6.15
N GLN A 97 -15.65 20.78 -6.58
CA GLN A 97 -15.64 21.38 -7.91
C GLN A 97 -15.26 20.37 -9.01
N GLU A 98 -14.46 19.35 -8.69
CA GLU A 98 -14.12 18.29 -9.64
C GLU A 98 -15.36 17.56 -10.16
N ALA A 99 -16.31 17.25 -9.28
CA ALA A 99 -17.53 16.53 -9.67
C ALA A 99 -18.36 17.33 -10.68
N GLU A 100 -18.47 18.64 -10.50
CA GLU A 100 -19.20 19.52 -11.42
C GLU A 100 -18.52 19.62 -12.78
N ILE A 101 -17.20 19.79 -12.79
CA ILE A 101 -16.43 19.88 -14.03
C ILE A 101 -16.50 18.56 -14.81
N VAL A 102 -16.38 17.41 -14.12
CA VAL A 102 -16.48 16.10 -14.77
C VAL A 102 -17.88 15.83 -15.30
N ALA A 103 -18.93 16.32 -14.62
CA ALA A 103 -20.31 16.18 -15.07
C ALA A 103 -20.57 16.87 -16.42
N GLU A 104 -19.88 17.98 -16.70
CA GLU A 104 -19.98 18.73 -17.96
C GLU A 104 -18.90 18.34 -18.99
N ALA A 105 -17.93 17.49 -18.62
CA ALA A 105 -16.83 17.09 -19.50
C ALA A 105 -17.27 16.32 -20.75
N GLY A 106 -18.49 15.78 -20.76
CA GLY A 106 -19.07 15.09 -21.92
C GLY A 106 -19.90 15.97 -22.85
N ALA A 107 -20.04 17.28 -22.55
CA ALA A 107 -20.81 18.20 -23.38
C ALA A 107 -20.15 18.46 -24.76
N PRO A 108 -20.91 18.85 -25.81
CA PRO A 108 -20.36 19.10 -27.14
C PRO A 108 -19.19 20.11 -27.12
N GLY A 109 -18.04 19.70 -27.65
CA GLY A 109 -16.83 20.53 -27.72
C GLY A 109 -16.19 20.88 -26.37
N ALA A 110 -16.57 20.22 -25.27
CA ALA A 110 -15.98 20.44 -23.95
C ALA A 110 -14.53 19.93 -23.91
N VAL A 111 -13.62 20.73 -23.32
CA VAL A 111 -12.21 20.34 -23.10
C VAL A 111 -11.92 20.35 -21.61
N THR A 112 -11.45 19.21 -21.10
CA THR A 112 -11.11 19.05 -19.68
C THR A 112 -9.69 18.52 -19.56
N ILE A 113 -8.86 19.18 -18.77
CA ILE A 113 -7.50 18.74 -18.44
C ILE A 113 -7.53 18.09 -17.05
N ALA A 114 -6.99 16.91 -16.92
CA ALA A 114 -6.93 16.15 -15.68
C ALA A 114 -5.48 15.84 -15.31
N THR A 115 -5.08 16.20 -14.10
CA THR A 115 -3.79 15.81 -13.52
C THR A 115 -3.89 14.40 -12.95
N ASN A 116 -3.08 13.46 -13.45
CA ASN A 116 -3.00 12.06 -13.00
C ASN A 116 -4.38 11.37 -12.90
N MET A 117 -4.88 11.23 -11.67
CA MET A 117 -6.12 10.53 -11.31
C MET A 117 -7.28 11.48 -10.95
N ALA A 118 -7.17 12.77 -11.22
CA ALA A 118 -8.23 13.74 -10.98
C ALA A 118 -9.56 13.32 -11.64
N GLY A 119 -10.67 13.50 -10.92
CA GLY A 119 -12.00 13.07 -11.36
C GLY A 119 -12.25 11.55 -11.37
N ARG A 120 -11.44 10.72 -10.68
CA ARG A 120 -11.65 9.26 -10.55
C ARG A 120 -12.90 8.93 -9.75
N GLY A 121 -13.76 8.07 -10.33
CA GLY A 121 -15.00 7.61 -9.71
C GLY A 121 -16.27 8.22 -10.31
N THR A 122 -16.17 9.38 -10.97
CA THR A 122 -17.32 10.01 -11.66
C THR A 122 -17.41 9.56 -13.11
N ASP A 123 -18.63 9.30 -13.58
CA ASP A 123 -18.90 8.92 -14.97
C ASP A 123 -19.05 10.16 -15.86
N ILE A 124 -18.47 10.10 -17.06
CA ILE A 124 -18.59 11.17 -18.04
C ILE A 124 -19.72 10.79 -18.99
N ILE A 125 -20.85 11.48 -18.86
CA ILE A 125 -22.04 11.23 -19.68
C ILE A 125 -21.89 12.03 -20.98
N LEU A 126 -21.88 11.35 -22.12
CA LEU A 126 -21.86 12.00 -23.43
C LEU A 126 -23.10 12.90 -23.59
N GLY A 127 -22.91 14.14 -24.05
CA GLY A 127 -23.94 15.17 -24.13
C GLY A 127 -24.14 16.01 -22.86
N GLY A 128 -23.39 15.74 -21.79
CA GLY A 128 -23.50 16.40 -20.49
C GLY A 128 -24.40 15.65 -19.49
N ASN A 129 -24.38 16.05 -18.22
CA ASN A 129 -25.14 15.38 -17.16
C ASN A 129 -26.43 16.14 -16.81
N TRP A 130 -27.51 15.86 -17.54
CA TRP A 130 -28.82 16.48 -17.29
C TRP A 130 -29.37 16.21 -15.88
N LYS A 131 -29.01 15.09 -15.24
CA LYS A 131 -29.43 14.78 -13.86
C LYS A 131 -28.76 15.70 -12.85
N ALA A 132 -27.47 16.00 -13.04
CA ALA A 132 -26.75 16.95 -12.21
C ALA A 132 -27.35 18.36 -12.37
N GLN A 133 -27.69 18.76 -13.60
CA GLN A 133 -28.36 20.04 -13.87
C GLN A 133 -29.76 20.10 -13.23
N ALA A 134 -30.55 19.02 -13.31
CA ALA A 134 -31.86 18.95 -12.66
C ALA A 134 -31.79 19.03 -11.13
N THR A 135 -30.71 18.50 -10.52
CA THR A 135 -30.50 18.54 -9.06
C THR A 135 -30.19 19.96 -8.56
N LYS A 136 -29.68 20.84 -9.43
CA LYS A 136 -29.44 22.26 -9.11
C LYS A 136 -30.70 23.12 -9.12
N LEU A 137 -31.81 22.62 -9.67
CA LEU A 137 -33.08 23.32 -9.69
C LEU A 137 -33.84 23.06 -8.39
N GLU A 138 -34.34 24.11 -7.73
CA GLU A 138 -35.22 23.96 -6.57
C GLU A 138 -36.63 23.56 -7.04
N SER A 139 -37.10 22.38 -6.62
CA SER A 139 -38.43 21.82 -6.96
C SER A 139 -38.75 21.85 -8.47
N PRO A 140 -37.96 21.16 -9.32
CA PRO A 140 -38.13 21.21 -10.77
C PRO A 140 -39.50 20.65 -11.19
N THR A 141 -40.20 21.40 -12.04
CA THR A 141 -41.44 20.93 -12.67
C THR A 141 -41.13 19.83 -13.70
N ALA A 142 -42.08 18.93 -13.95
CA ALA A 142 -41.92 17.87 -14.96
C ALA A 142 -41.51 18.43 -16.34
N ALA A 143 -42.09 19.57 -16.72
CA ALA A 143 -41.76 20.24 -17.99
C ALA A 143 -40.29 20.73 -18.07
N GLN A 144 -39.69 21.17 -16.96
CA GLN A 144 -38.28 21.57 -16.93
C GLN A 144 -37.35 20.37 -17.06
N ILE A 145 -37.70 19.24 -16.42
CA ILE A 145 -36.92 17.99 -16.54
C ILE A 145 -36.99 17.46 -17.97
N ASP A 146 -38.18 17.47 -18.58
CA ASP A 146 -38.35 17.03 -19.96
C ASP A 146 -37.58 17.92 -20.95
N ALA A 147 -37.53 19.24 -20.71
CA ALA A 147 -36.72 20.16 -21.51
C ALA A 147 -35.21 19.85 -21.41
N LEU A 148 -34.68 19.66 -20.19
CA LEU A 148 -33.28 19.28 -19.97
C LEU A 148 -32.93 17.95 -20.64
N LYS A 149 -33.85 16.98 -20.57
CA LYS A 149 -33.66 15.67 -21.20
C LYS A 149 -33.66 15.77 -22.73
N ALA A 150 -34.55 16.58 -23.31
CA ALA A 150 -34.59 16.80 -24.76
C ALA A 150 -33.33 17.51 -25.28
N GLU A 151 -32.82 18.49 -24.52
CA GLU A 151 -31.54 19.15 -24.82
C GLU A 151 -30.37 18.17 -24.74
N TRP A 152 -30.33 17.36 -23.67
CA TRP A 152 -29.32 16.31 -23.53
C TRP A 152 -29.36 15.31 -24.67
N GLU A 153 -30.53 14.84 -25.10
CA GLU A 153 -30.65 13.85 -26.18
C GLU A 153 -30.09 14.41 -27.51
N LYS A 154 -30.36 15.70 -27.80
CA LYS A 154 -29.75 16.39 -28.94
C LYS A 154 -28.22 16.47 -28.81
N ASN A 155 -27.71 16.87 -27.65
CA ASN A 155 -26.28 16.99 -27.40
C ASN A 155 -25.58 15.62 -27.44
N HIS A 156 -26.23 14.59 -26.92
CA HIS A 156 -25.76 13.21 -26.90
C HIS A 156 -25.58 12.68 -28.32
N GLU A 157 -26.55 12.93 -29.22
CA GLU A 157 -26.44 12.55 -30.63
C GLU A 157 -25.35 13.32 -31.37
N ILE A 158 -25.17 14.62 -31.10
CA ILE A 158 -24.05 15.41 -31.65
C ILE A 158 -22.72 14.76 -31.25
N VAL A 159 -22.53 14.47 -29.96
CA VAL A 159 -21.29 13.88 -29.43
C VAL A 159 -21.07 12.48 -29.97
N LYS A 160 -22.10 11.65 -30.06
CA LYS A 160 -22.01 10.30 -30.64
C LYS A 160 -21.58 10.34 -32.10
N ASN A 161 -22.20 11.19 -32.91
CA ASN A 161 -21.86 11.36 -34.32
C ASN A 161 -20.46 11.97 -34.52
N ALA A 162 -20.01 12.78 -33.55
CA ALA A 162 -18.63 13.29 -33.51
C ALA A 162 -17.60 12.23 -33.10
N GLY A 163 -18.01 11.00 -32.75
CA GLY A 163 -17.11 9.90 -32.36
C GLY A 163 -16.92 9.74 -30.84
N GLY A 164 -17.82 10.32 -30.04
CA GLY A 164 -17.84 10.19 -28.58
C GLY A 164 -16.68 10.89 -27.87
N LEU A 165 -16.38 10.50 -26.63
CA LEU A 165 -15.30 11.12 -25.85
C LEU A 165 -13.92 10.76 -26.42
N HIS A 166 -13.11 11.77 -26.73
CA HIS A 166 -11.71 11.61 -27.10
C HIS A 166 -10.80 11.73 -25.87
N ILE A 167 -9.90 10.76 -25.70
CA ILE A 167 -8.92 10.76 -24.61
C ILE A 167 -7.55 11.05 -25.18
N ILE A 168 -6.89 12.08 -24.64
CA ILE A 168 -5.51 12.41 -24.96
C ILE A 168 -4.66 12.14 -23.72
N GLY A 169 -3.71 11.22 -23.83
CA GLY A 169 -2.61 11.11 -22.85
C GLY A 169 -1.45 11.95 -23.34
N THR A 170 -1.04 12.98 -22.58
CA THR A 170 0.07 13.85 -23.00
C THR A 170 1.43 13.16 -22.86
N GLU A 171 1.48 12.10 -22.06
CA GLU A 171 2.61 11.21 -21.80
C GLU A 171 2.07 9.83 -21.42
N ARG A 172 2.95 8.82 -21.41
CA ARG A 172 2.67 7.50 -20.83
C ARG A 172 3.13 7.48 -19.37
N HIS A 173 2.32 6.94 -18.48
CA HIS A 173 2.73 6.73 -17.09
C HIS A 173 3.71 5.56 -16.99
N GLU A 174 4.44 5.50 -15.87
CA GLU A 174 5.27 4.35 -15.53
C GLU A 174 4.46 3.05 -15.46
N SER A 175 3.25 3.14 -14.89
CA SER A 175 2.32 2.02 -14.81
C SER A 175 1.28 2.06 -15.92
N ARG A 176 1.19 0.95 -16.64
CA ARG A 176 0.22 0.77 -17.72
C ARG A 176 -1.22 0.78 -17.21
N ARG A 177 -1.43 0.43 -15.94
CA ARG A 177 -2.73 0.50 -15.29
C ARG A 177 -3.29 1.91 -15.26
N ILE A 178 -2.47 2.93 -15.00
CA ILE A 178 -2.93 4.32 -14.94
C ILE A 178 -3.37 4.80 -16.33
N ASP A 179 -2.58 4.47 -17.35
CA ASP A 179 -2.94 4.75 -18.75
C ASP A 179 -4.25 4.06 -19.16
N ASN A 180 -4.44 2.80 -18.76
CA ASN A 180 -5.68 2.05 -19.01
C ASN A 180 -6.88 2.67 -18.28
N GLN A 181 -6.69 3.22 -17.08
CA GLN A 181 -7.73 3.93 -16.36
C GLN A 181 -8.14 5.22 -17.06
N LEU A 182 -7.17 6.01 -17.54
CA LEU A 182 -7.41 7.23 -18.32
C LEU A 182 -8.18 6.90 -19.60
N ARG A 183 -7.71 5.90 -20.34
CA ARG A 183 -8.35 5.41 -21.57
C ARG A 183 -9.75 4.85 -21.32
N GLY A 184 -9.94 4.16 -20.19
CA GLY A 184 -11.22 3.61 -19.71
C GLY A 184 -12.28 4.65 -19.34
N ARG A 185 -11.96 5.94 -19.40
CA ARG A 185 -12.96 7.03 -19.30
C ARG A 185 -13.86 7.12 -20.54
N SER A 186 -13.37 6.64 -21.69
CA SER A 186 -14.11 6.63 -22.95
C SER A 186 -14.61 5.23 -23.31
N GLY A 187 -15.67 5.17 -24.12
CA GLY A 187 -16.28 3.93 -24.62
C GLY A 187 -17.10 3.14 -23.59
N ARG A 188 -17.64 3.80 -22.57
CA ARG A 188 -18.42 3.15 -21.53
C ARG A 188 -19.77 2.69 -22.07
N GLN A 189 -20.25 1.53 -21.61
CA GLN A 189 -21.51 0.94 -22.07
C GLN A 189 -21.66 0.85 -23.61
N GLY A 190 -20.55 0.63 -24.31
CA GLY A 190 -20.51 0.51 -25.77
C GLY A 190 -20.71 1.82 -26.52
N ASP A 191 -20.57 2.96 -25.85
CA ASP A 191 -20.56 4.26 -26.51
C ASP A 191 -19.36 4.39 -27.47
N PRO A 192 -19.48 5.20 -28.54
CA PRO A 192 -18.34 5.55 -29.36
C PRO A 192 -17.32 6.32 -28.52
N GLY A 193 -16.07 6.25 -28.94
CA GLY A 193 -15.00 6.90 -28.23
C GLY A 193 -13.67 6.62 -28.89
N SER A 194 -12.66 7.40 -28.53
CA SER A 194 -11.30 7.17 -29.01
C SER A 194 -10.28 7.55 -27.97
N SER A 195 -9.07 7.01 -28.10
CA SER A 195 -7.93 7.40 -27.28
C SER A 195 -6.66 7.48 -28.11
N ARG A 196 -5.78 8.41 -27.75
CA ARG A 196 -4.45 8.56 -28.33
C ARG A 196 -3.47 9.03 -27.27
N PHE A 197 -2.27 8.47 -27.29
CA PHE A 197 -1.17 8.90 -26.42
C PHE A 197 -0.10 9.59 -27.26
N TYR A 198 0.41 10.69 -26.70
CA TYR A 198 1.45 11.51 -27.26
C TYR A 198 2.70 11.33 -26.41
N LEU A 199 3.84 11.20 -27.06
CA LEU A 199 5.12 11.04 -26.38
C LEU A 199 6.18 11.92 -27.03
N SER A 200 7.19 12.28 -26.26
CA SER A 200 8.43 12.88 -26.76
C SER A 200 9.65 12.08 -26.32
N LEU A 201 10.76 12.22 -27.04
CA LEU A 201 12.05 11.64 -26.61
C LEU A 201 12.56 12.27 -25.29
N ASP A 202 12.05 13.45 -24.94
CA ASP A 202 12.43 14.18 -23.72
C ASP A 202 11.60 13.74 -22.49
N ASP A 203 10.55 12.92 -22.68
CA ASP A 203 9.67 12.46 -21.59
C ASP A 203 10.43 11.56 -20.60
N GLY A 204 10.02 11.61 -19.32
CA GLY A 204 10.68 10.90 -18.23
C GLY A 204 10.78 9.38 -18.46
N LEU A 205 9.70 8.75 -18.95
CA LEU A 205 9.67 7.32 -19.25
C LEU A 205 10.75 6.91 -20.28
N MET A 206 11.01 7.76 -21.27
CA MET A 206 12.02 7.50 -22.29
C MET A 206 13.43 7.68 -21.73
N ARG A 207 13.66 8.76 -21.00
CA ARG A 207 14.99 9.11 -20.47
C ARG A 207 15.50 8.13 -19.41
N ILE A 208 14.61 7.62 -18.55
CA ILE A 208 15.02 6.75 -17.45
C ILE A 208 15.35 5.33 -17.96
N TYR A 209 14.65 4.84 -18.99
CA TYR A 209 14.68 3.41 -19.34
C TYR A 209 15.30 3.09 -20.71
N LEU A 210 15.40 4.07 -21.62
CA LEU A 210 16.15 3.90 -22.85
C LEU A 210 17.59 4.36 -22.66
N THR A 211 18.54 3.54 -23.11
CA THR A 211 19.95 3.91 -23.16
C THR A 211 20.17 5.09 -24.11
N GLU A 212 21.09 5.99 -23.78
CA GLU A 212 21.52 7.13 -24.63
C GLU A 212 21.76 6.77 -26.10
N GLY A 213 22.36 5.61 -26.37
CA GLY A 213 22.57 5.13 -27.75
C GLY A 213 21.26 4.91 -28.53
N LYS A 214 20.23 4.38 -27.88
CA LYS A 214 18.90 4.18 -28.48
C LYS A 214 18.17 5.50 -28.67
N LEU A 215 18.23 6.40 -27.68
CA LEU A 215 17.63 7.74 -27.79
C LEU A 215 18.23 8.50 -28.98
N ASN A 216 19.55 8.49 -29.12
CA ASN A 216 20.24 9.12 -30.25
C ASN A 216 19.90 8.48 -31.60
N MET A 217 19.74 7.15 -31.65
CA MET A 217 19.29 6.46 -32.86
C MET A 217 17.86 6.87 -33.25
N MET A 218 16.95 6.96 -32.27
CA MET A 218 15.56 7.39 -32.51
C MET A 218 15.49 8.86 -32.92
N ARG A 219 16.31 9.73 -32.31
CA ARG A 219 16.40 11.15 -32.72
C ARG A 219 16.82 11.30 -34.17
N LYS A 220 17.79 10.51 -34.63
CA LYS A 220 18.23 10.49 -36.05
C LYS A 220 17.20 9.93 -37.01
N ALA A 221 16.18 9.23 -36.52
CA ALA A 221 15.11 8.70 -37.36
C ALA A 221 14.03 9.76 -37.68
N PHE A 222 14.00 10.88 -36.95
CA PHE A 222 13.21 12.05 -37.34
C PHE A 222 13.94 12.79 -38.46
N THR A 223 13.25 12.99 -39.59
CA THR A 223 13.85 13.62 -40.78
C THR A 223 13.43 15.06 -40.94
N GLN A 224 12.22 15.41 -40.50
CA GLN A 224 11.67 16.76 -40.56
C GLN A 224 11.32 17.28 -39.16
N PRO A 225 11.53 18.58 -38.88
CA PRO A 225 11.09 19.17 -37.63
C PRO A 225 9.56 19.10 -37.49
N GLY A 226 9.07 18.62 -36.35
CA GLY A 226 7.63 18.44 -36.10
C GLY A 226 7.02 17.16 -36.71
N GLU A 227 7.84 16.29 -37.31
CA GLU A 227 7.37 15.01 -37.85
C GLU A 227 6.87 14.10 -36.72
N ALA A 228 5.66 13.56 -36.89
CA ALA A 228 5.07 12.56 -36.02
C ALA A 228 5.51 11.16 -36.45
N MET A 229 6.13 10.40 -35.53
CA MET A 229 6.47 9.00 -35.78
C MET A 229 5.39 8.08 -35.22
N GLU A 230 4.64 7.44 -36.13
CA GLU A 230 3.72 6.36 -35.80
C GLU A 230 4.31 5.01 -36.21
N SER A 231 4.54 4.12 -35.25
CA SER A 231 5.05 2.78 -35.55
C SER A 231 4.56 1.73 -34.55
N LYS A 232 4.16 0.57 -35.06
CA LYS A 232 3.85 -0.61 -34.24
C LYS A 232 5.07 -1.10 -33.44
N LEU A 233 6.29 -0.79 -33.91
CA LEU A 233 7.53 -1.11 -33.17
C LEU A 233 7.68 -0.23 -31.93
N LEU A 234 7.30 1.05 -32.03
CA LEU A 234 7.35 1.99 -30.92
C LEU A 234 6.46 1.54 -29.76
N ALA A 235 5.23 1.11 -30.06
CA ALA A 235 4.31 0.60 -29.05
C ALA A 235 4.90 -0.59 -28.25
N LYS A 236 5.67 -1.47 -28.91
CA LYS A 236 6.37 -2.58 -28.22
C LYS A 236 7.51 -2.08 -27.34
N VAL A 237 8.26 -1.08 -27.78
CA VAL A 237 9.34 -0.47 -26.97
C VAL A 237 8.78 0.19 -25.72
N ILE A 238 7.69 0.96 -25.85
CA ILE A 238 6.99 1.60 -24.72
C ILE A 238 6.49 0.55 -23.74
N ALA A 239 5.78 -0.47 -24.23
CA ALA A 239 5.26 -1.55 -23.38
C ALA A 239 6.38 -2.29 -22.64
N SER A 240 7.52 -2.53 -23.29
CA SER A 240 8.69 -3.14 -22.66
C SER A 240 9.33 -2.23 -21.61
N ALA A 241 9.35 -0.91 -21.83
CA ALA A 241 9.84 0.05 -20.84
C ALA A 241 8.94 0.05 -19.60
N GLN A 242 7.62 0.17 -19.76
CA GLN A 242 6.64 0.10 -18.68
C GLN A 242 6.74 -1.20 -17.87
N ALA A 243 6.80 -2.36 -18.55
CA ALA A 243 6.95 -3.65 -17.88
C ALA A 243 8.23 -3.73 -17.02
N LYS A 244 9.33 -3.10 -17.46
CA LYS A 244 10.57 -3.03 -16.68
C LYS A 244 10.43 -2.13 -15.46
N VAL A 245 9.69 -1.02 -15.56
CA VAL A 245 9.38 -0.14 -14.43
C VAL A 245 8.52 -0.86 -13.40
N GLU A 246 7.46 -1.52 -13.87
CA GLU A 246 6.56 -2.29 -13.03
C GLU A 246 7.29 -3.42 -12.30
N ALA A 247 8.16 -4.18 -12.99
CA ALA A 247 8.99 -5.20 -12.37
C ALA A 247 9.93 -4.64 -11.30
N TYR A 248 10.59 -3.50 -11.57
CA TYR A 248 11.46 -2.84 -10.59
C TYR A 248 10.68 -2.41 -9.33
N ASN A 249 9.52 -1.78 -9.51
CA ASN A 249 8.65 -1.38 -8.41
C ASN A 249 8.05 -2.59 -7.67
N PHE A 250 7.77 -3.68 -8.37
CA PHE A 250 7.31 -4.93 -7.78
C PHE A 250 8.40 -5.58 -6.92
N ASP A 251 9.63 -5.68 -7.41
CA ASP A 251 10.75 -6.22 -6.64
C ASP A 251 11.01 -5.40 -5.37
N GLY A 252 10.93 -4.07 -5.47
CA GLY A 252 11.01 -3.17 -4.31
C GLY A 252 9.90 -3.45 -3.28
N ARG A 253 8.65 -3.57 -3.73
CA ARG A 253 7.50 -3.89 -2.87
C ARG A 253 7.60 -5.29 -2.27
N LYS A 254 8.05 -6.29 -3.03
CA LYS A 254 8.28 -7.66 -2.56
C LYS A 254 9.29 -7.67 -1.42
N ASN A 255 10.41 -6.97 -1.59
CA ASN A 255 11.41 -6.87 -0.52
C ASN A 255 10.80 -6.24 0.74
N LEU A 256 10.00 -5.17 0.62
CA LEU A 256 9.30 -4.57 1.76
C LEU A 256 8.33 -5.55 2.44
N LEU A 257 7.52 -6.26 1.65
CA LEU A 257 6.56 -7.25 2.13
C LEU A 257 7.26 -8.34 2.94
N GLU A 258 8.43 -8.80 2.50
CA GLU A 258 9.18 -9.84 3.19
C GLU A 258 9.67 -9.43 4.59
N TYR A 259 9.91 -8.14 4.85
CA TYR A 259 10.17 -7.62 6.19
C TYR A 259 8.88 -7.54 7.01
N ASP A 260 7.80 -7.09 6.38
CA ASP A 260 6.50 -6.97 7.01
C ASP A 260 5.94 -8.36 7.38
N ASP A 261 6.23 -9.41 6.61
CA ASP A 261 5.87 -10.80 6.91
C ASP A 261 6.47 -11.27 8.23
N VAL A 262 7.74 -10.93 8.51
CA VAL A 262 8.39 -11.27 9.79
C VAL A 262 7.69 -10.59 10.95
N ALA A 263 7.38 -9.29 10.81
CA ALA A 263 6.63 -8.55 11.82
C ALA A 263 5.21 -9.10 11.98
N ASN A 264 4.57 -9.52 10.88
CA ASN A 264 3.23 -10.09 10.88
C ASN A 264 3.18 -11.44 11.61
N ASP A 265 4.13 -12.34 11.35
CA ASP A 265 4.23 -13.64 12.02
C ASP A 265 4.39 -13.47 13.54
N GLN A 266 5.29 -12.57 13.96
CA GLN A 266 5.49 -12.23 15.37
C GLN A 266 4.22 -11.62 15.99
N ARG A 267 3.58 -10.68 15.29
CA ARG A 267 2.33 -10.05 15.73
C ARG A 267 1.22 -11.08 15.90
N HIS A 268 1.08 -12.04 14.98
CA HIS A 268 0.09 -13.10 15.09
C HIS A 268 0.32 -13.95 16.35
N ALA A 269 1.55 -14.36 16.62
CA ALA A 269 1.87 -15.16 17.81
C ALA A 269 1.57 -14.39 19.11
N ILE A 270 1.98 -13.13 19.20
CA ILE A 270 1.73 -12.29 20.39
C ILE A 270 0.24 -12.00 20.56
N TYR A 271 -0.48 -11.73 19.46
CA TYR A 271 -1.91 -11.42 19.55
C TYR A 271 -2.74 -12.65 19.87
N GLU A 272 -2.32 -13.84 19.42
CA GLU A 272 -2.92 -15.11 19.84
C GLU A 272 -2.79 -15.31 21.36
N GLN A 273 -1.58 -15.13 21.92
CA GLN A 273 -1.36 -15.18 23.37
C GLN A 273 -2.16 -14.10 24.12
N ARG A 274 -2.16 -12.86 23.62
CA ARG A 274 -2.90 -11.74 24.21
C ARG A 274 -4.40 -11.99 24.23
N ASN A 275 -4.95 -12.52 23.13
CA ASN A 275 -6.36 -12.87 23.04
C ASN A 275 -6.70 -14.03 23.98
N TYR A 276 -5.84 -15.05 24.09
CA TYR A 276 -6.00 -16.10 25.08
C TYR A 276 -6.11 -15.53 26.51
N LEU A 277 -5.24 -14.59 26.90
CA LEU A 277 -5.31 -13.94 28.20
C LEU A 277 -6.60 -13.10 28.38
N LEU A 278 -7.07 -12.45 27.31
CA LEU A 278 -8.30 -11.64 27.33
C LEU A 278 -9.57 -12.48 27.41
N ASP A 279 -9.62 -13.61 26.73
CA ASP A 279 -10.82 -14.44 26.61
C ASP A 279 -11.00 -15.37 27.82
N ASN A 280 -9.92 -15.69 28.55
CA ASN A 280 -10.00 -16.52 29.75
C ASN A 280 -10.12 -15.66 31.03
N ASP A 281 -11.04 -16.05 31.92
CA ASP A 281 -11.25 -15.39 33.21
C ASP A 281 -10.25 -15.87 34.28
N ASP A 282 -9.74 -17.09 34.14
CA ASP A 282 -8.74 -17.68 35.03
C ASP A 282 -7.51 -18.12 34.21
N ILE A 283 -6.34 -17.59 34.60
CA ILE A 283 -5.04 -17.90 33.98
C ILE A 283 -4.05 -18.49 34.98
N SER A 284 -4.51 -18.93 36.15
CA SER A 284 -3.66 -19.36 37.27
C SER A 284 -2.75 -20.52 36.93
N ASP A 285 -3.21 -21.49 36.15
CA ASP A 285 -2.36 -22.61 35.69
C ASP A 285 -1.24 -22.11 34.76
N THR A 286 -1.52 -21.12 33.92
CA THR A 286 -0.50 -20.45 33.08
C THR A 286 0.54 -19.76 33.97
N ILE A 287 0.10 -19.04 35.01
CA ILE A 287 0.99 -18.35 35.95
C ILE A 287 1.84 -19.35 36.74
N LYS A 288 1.27 -20.48 37.19
CA LYS A 288 2.02 -21.54 37.88
C LYS A 288 3.10 -22.15 36.99
N ALA A 289 2.76 -22.47 35.74
CA ALA A 289 3.72 -22.99 34.76
C ALA A 289 4.86 -21.98 34.52
N ILE A 290 4.54 -20.74 34.17
CA ILE A 290 5.53 -19.68 33.93
C ILE A 290 6.41 -19.45 35.16
N ARG A 291 5.83 -19.50 36.36
CA ARG A 291 6.59 -19.37 37.61
C ARG A 291 7.60 -20.49 37.75
N SER A 292 7.18 -21.75 37.59
CA SER A 292 8.09 -22.88 37.66
C SER A 292 9.24 -22.75 36.65
N ASP A 293 8.93 -22.37 35.41
CA ASP A 293 9.94 -22.16 34.36
C ASP A 293 10.92 -21.05 34.74
N VAL A 294 10.42 -19.88 35.14
CA VAL A 294 11.25 -18.72 35.54
C VAL A 294 12.14 -19.06 36.74
N PHE A 295 11.61 -19.72 37.77
CA PHE A 295 12.42 -20.10 38.92
C PHE A 295 13.49 -21.12 38.55
N ASN A 296 13.18 -22.11 37.71
CA ASN A 296 14.18 -23.06 37.23
C ASN A 296 15.28 -22.37 36.41
N ASP A 297 14.92 -21.47 35.48
CA ASP A 297 15.88 -20.70 34.67
C ASP A 297 16.77 -19.79 35.52
N VAL A 298 16.22 -19.20 36.59
CA VAL A 298 17.00 -18.40 37.54
C VAL A 298 17.93 -19.29 38.34
N ILE A 299 17.45 -20.41 38.87
CA ILE A 299 18.29 -21.34 39.65
C ILE A 299 19.42 -21.89 38.79
N ASP A 300 19.16 -22.25 37.53
CA ASP A 300 20.16 -22.79 36.59
C ASP A 300 21.39 -21.87 36.39
N GLN A 301 21.20 -20.55 36.55
CA GLN A 301 22.29 -19.57 36.42
C GLN A 301 23.27 -19.61 37.60
N TYR A 302 22.82 -20.05 38.77
CA TYR A 302 23.62 -20.09 40.00
C TYR A 302 23.96 -21.52 40.46
N ILE A 303 23.10 -22.48 40.10
CA ILE A 303 23.20 -23.90 40.39
C ILE A 303 23.08 -24.63 39.04
N PRO A 304 24.21 -24.89 38.35
CA PRO A 304 24.15 -25.55 37.06
C PRO A 304 23.55 -26.96 37.18
N PRO A 305 22.74 -27.42 36.22
CA PRO A 305 22.15 -28.76 36.28
C PRO A 305 23.20 -29.87 36.41
N GLN A 306 22.98 -30.82 37.33
CA GLN A 306 23.88 -31.96 37.58
C GLN A 306 25.28 -31.56 38.04
N SER A 307 25.41 -30.43 38.73
CA SER A 307 26.68 -29.92 39.24
C SER A 307 26.98 -30.40 40.67
N LEU A 308 28.26 -30.29 41.05
CA LEU A 308 28.70 -30.52 42.43
C LEU A 308 28.41 -29.27 43.26
N GLU A 309 28.14 -29.46 44.57
CA GLU A 309 27.85 -28.38 45.51
C GLU A 309 28.90 -27.26 45.53
N GLU A 310 30.17 -27.59 45.25
CA GLU A 310 31.28 -26.62 45.16
C GLU A 310 31.11 -25.60 44.02
N GLN A 311 30.28 -25.91 43.02
CA GLN A 311 30.00 -25.06 41.87
C GLN A 311 28.78 -24.15 42.07
N TRP A 312 28.10 -24.26 43.21
CA TRP A 312 26.86 -23.53 43.50
C TRP A 312 27.17 -22.13 44.04
N ASP A 313 26.62 -21.11 43.41
CA ASP A 313 26.65 -19.74 43.94
C ASP A 313 25.39 -19.44 44.77
N ILE A 314 25.36 -20.01 45.98
CA ILE A 314 24.22 -19.88 46.89
C ILE A 314 24.01 -18.43 47.34
N LYS A 315 25.10 -17.71 47.61
CA LYS A 315 25.01 -16.32 48.05
C LYS A 315 24.44 -15.43 46.93
N GLY A 316 24.89 -15.61 45.69
CA GLY A 316 24.33 -14.90 44.54
C GLY A 316 22.86 -15.22 44.32
N LEU A 317 22.46 -16.50 44.50
CA LEU A 317 21.06 -16.92 44.38
C LEU A 317 20.17 -16.29 45.45
N GLU A 318 20.58 -16.29 46.72
CA GLU A 318 19.83 -15.66 47.81
C GLU A 318 19.64 -14.14 47.57
N GLU A 319 20.71 -13.46 47.15
CA GLU A 319 20.66 -12.02 46.81
C GLU A 319 19.69 -11.77 45.64
N ARG A 320 19.73 -12.61 44.60
CA ARG A 320 18.84 -12.51 43.43
C ARG A 320 17.37 -12.72 43.80
N LEU A 321 17.08 -13.75 44.60
CA LEU A 321 15.74 -14.09 45.05
C LEU A 321 15.13 -12.95 45.90
N LEU A 322 15.94 -12.34 46.77
CA LEU A 322 15.50 -11.21 47.56
C LEU A 322 15.25 -9.96 46.72
N GLN A 323 16.14 -9.64 45.78
CA GLN A 323 16.06 -8.39 45.01
C GLN A 323 14.94 -8.39 43.96
N GLU A 324 14.75 -9.49 43.23
CA GLU A 324 13.78 -9.53 42.13
C GLU A 324 12.43 -10.11 42.54
N PHE A 325 12.42 -11.09 43.45
CA PHE A 325 11.19 -11.79 43.85
C PHE A 325 10.72 -11.40 45.25
N GLY A 326 11.53 -10.67 46.03
CA GLY A 326 11.22 -10.30 47.40
C GLY A 326 11.26 -11.47 48.38
N LEU A 327 11.87 -12.60 47.99
CA LEU A 327 11.92 -13.83 48.78
C LEU A 327 13.21 -13.91 49.59
N ALA A 328 13.08 -13.81 50.92
CA ALA A 328 14.20 -13.95 51.84
C ALA A 328 14.36 -15.41 52.29
N LEU A 329 15.05 -16.22 51.48
CA LEU A 329 15.26 -17.65 51.75
C LEU A 329 16.69 -17.88 52.30
N PRO A 330 16.86 -18.48 53.50
CA PRO A 330 18.17 -18.81 54.05
C PRO A 330 18.65 -20.16 53.51
N ILE A 331 18.93 -20.22 52.21
CA ILE A 331 19.34 -21.43 51.48
C ILE A 331 20.65 -21.99 52.02
N ALA A 332 21.63 -21.13 52.32
CA ALA A 332 22.90 -21.54 52.91
C ALA A 332 22.69 -22.28 54.23
N HIS A 333 21.76 -21.78 55.06
CA HIS A 333 21.41 -22.42 56.31
C HIS A 333 20.73 -23.79 56.11
N TRP A 334 19.86 -23.92 55.09
CA TRP A 334 19.22 -25.20 54.78
C TRP A 334 20.22 -26.29 54.37
N LEU A 335 21.27 -25.91 53.64
CA LEU A 335 22.35 -26.81 53.25
C LEU A 335 23.23 -27.19 54.44
N GLU A 336 23.46 -26.28 55.38
CA GLU A 336 24.20 -26.56 56.63
C GLU A 336 23.43 -27.49 57.58
N GLU A 337 22.10 -27.35 57.67
CA GLU A 337 21.26 -28.16 58.56
C GLU A 337 20.98 -29.57 58.01
N ASN A 338 21.01 -29.75 56.69
CA ASN A 338 20.63 -31.01 56.05
C ASN A 338 21.60 -31.40 54.91
N ASN A 339 22.61 -32.20 55.25
CA ASN A 339 23.60 -32.73 54.30
C ASN A 339 23.02 -33.68 53.22
N ASN A 340 21.73 -34.01 53.25
CA ASN A 340 21.06 -34.83 52.23
C ASN A 340 20.20 -34.00 51.26
N LEU A 341 20.33 -32.67 51.28
CA LEU A 341 19.57 -31.79 50.41
C LEU A 341 20.23 -31.70 49.02
N HIS A 342 19.84 -32.61 48.12
CA HIS A 342 20.32 -32.62 46.74
C HIS A 342 19.66 -31.53 45.89
N GLU A 343 20.25 -31.25 44.73
CA GLU A 343 19.83 -30.20 43.78
C GLU A 343 18.32 -30.21 43.50
N GLU A 344 17.75 -31.37 43.15
CA GLU A 344 16.32 -31.50 42.82
C GLU A 344 15.42 -31.11 44.00
N ASN A 345 15.74 -31.61 45.20
CA ASN A 345 14.97 -31.30 46.41
C ASN A 345 15.10 -29.82 46.82
N LEU A 346 16.27 -29.21 46.56
CA LEU A 346 16.48 -27.79 46.83
C LEU A 346 15.61 -26.93 45.88
N ARG A 347 15.57 -27.28 44.59
CA ARG A 347 14.74 -26.60 43.58
C ARG A 347 13.26 -26.68 43.95
N GLU A 348 12.78 -27.89 44.23
CA GLU A 348 11.39 -28.11 44.65
C GLU A 348 11.04 -27.27 45.87
N ARG A 349 11.94 -27.22 46.86
CA ARG A 349 11.72 -26.42 48.07
C ARG A 349 11.64 -24.92 47.77
N ILE A 350 12.54 -24.37 46.96
CA ILE A 350 12.53 -22.94 46.61
C ILE A 350 11.23 -22.58 45.88
N ILE A 351 10.80 -23.42 44.92
CA ILE A 351 9.56 -23.21 44.19
C ILE A 351 8.35 -23.30 45.13
N GLN A 352 8.33 -24.28 46.05
CA GLN A 352 7.26 -24.43 47.01
C GLN A 352 7.13 -23.21 47.94
N GLU A 353 8.23 -22.67 48.45
CA GLU A 353 8.20 -21.45 49.29
C GLU A 353 7.65 -20.25 48.51
N ALA A 354 7.98 -20.12 47.21
CA ALA A 354 7.42 -19.10 46.34
C ALA A 354 5.91 -19.30 46.09
N GLU A 355 5.46 -20.55 45.95
CA GLU A 355 4.04 -20.90 45.83
C GLU A 355 3.26 -20.61 47.12
N ASP A 356 3.82 -20.96 48.27
CA ASP A 356 3.21 -20.76 49.57
C ASP A 356 3.08 -19.26 49.88
N GLU A 357 4.11 -18.46 49.59
CA GLU A 357 4.04 -17.01 49.78
C GLU A 357 3.02 -16.35 48.83
N TYR A 358 2.93 -16.85 47.59
CA TYR A 358 1.91 -16.41 46.65
C TYR A 358 0.50 -16.76 47.13
N ALA A 359 0.29 -18.00 47.61
CA ALA A 359 -0.99 -18.46 48.15
C ALA A 359 -1.42 -17.64 49.37
N ALA A 360 -0.48 -17.28 50.25
CA ALA A 360 -0.74 -16.37 51.37
C ALA A 360 -1.24 -14.99 50.90
N LYS A 361 -0.65 -14.45 49.83
CA LYS A 361 -1.10 -13.18 49.20
C LYS A 361 -2.48 -13.32 48.56
N GLU A 362 -2.79 -14.45 47.93
CA GLU A 362 -4.12 -14.73 47.35
C GLU A 362 -5.20 -14.77 48.42
N VAL A 363 -4.95 -15.42 49.57
CA VAL A 363 -5.90 -15.46 50.70
C VAL A 363 -6.22 -14.06 51.23
N LEU A 364 -5.23 -13.16 51.27
CA LEU A 364 -5.41 -11.78 51.74
C LEU A 364 -6.20 -10.90 50.74
N ALA A 365 -5.96 -11.08 49.44
CA ALA A 365 -6.57 -10.26 48.39
C ALA A 365 -7.96 -10.78 47.93
N GLY A 366 -8.20 -12.08 48.10
CA GLY A 366 -9.35 -12.80 47.56
C GLY A 366 -9.10 -13.29 46.13
N SER A 367 -9.54 -14.51 45.82
CA SER A 367 -9.26 -15.19 44.54
C SER A 367 -9.74 -14.43 43.31
N GLU A 368 -10.95 -13.86 43.32
CA GLU A 368 -11.47 -13.09 42.17
C GLU A 368 -10.62 -11.87 41.85
N THR A 369 -10.26 -11.08 42.88
CA THR A 369 -9.34 -9.94 42.74
C THR A 369 -7.97 -10.39 42.25
N MET A 370 -7.46 -11.51 42.76
CA MET A 370 -6.15 -12.04 42.36
C MET A 370 -6.13 -12.47 40.88
N ARG A 371 -7.17 -13.19 40.40
CA ARG A 371 -7.28 -13.58 38.99
C ARG A 371 -7.30 -12.36 38.05
N HIS A 372 -8.08 -11.34 38.39
CA HIS A 372 -8.10 -10.08 37.62
C HIS A 372 -6.76 -9.34 37.68
N PHE A 373 -6.10 -9.35 38.83
CA PHE A 373 -4.78 -8.74 38.99
C PHE A 373 -3.71 -9.45 38.15
N GLU A 374 -3.62 -10.78 38.21
CA GLU A 374 -2.70 -11.58 37.37
C GLU A 374 -2.91 -11.27 35.89
N LYS A 375 -4.16 -11.29 35.42
CA LYS A 375 -4.51 -10.98 34.03
C LYS A 375 -4.11 -9.55 33.65
N GLY A 376 -4.38 -8.58 34.50
CA GLY A 376 -4.01 -7.18 34.29
C GLY A 376 -2.49 -6.99 34.18
N VAL A 377 -1.73 -7.58 35.09
CA VAL A 377 -0.26 -7.53 35.08
C VAL A 377 0.29 -8.19 33.82
N MET A 378 -0.15 -9.41 33.49
CA MET A 378 0.31 -10.12 32.30
C MET A 378 0.06 -9.33 31.01
N LEU A 379 -1.15 -8.78 30.85
CA LEU A 379 -1.49 -7.98 29.68
C LEU A 379 -0.67 -6.69 29.61
N GLN A 380 -0.49 -6.00 30.74
CA GLN A 380 0.30 -4.77 30.79
C GLN A 380 1.77 -5.04 30.45
N THR A 381 2.37 -6.07 31.04
CA THR A 381 3.76 -6.45 30.80
C THR A 381 3.97 -6.91 29.35
N LEU A 382 3.05 -7.74 28.81
CA LEU A 382 3.08 -8.16 27.41
C LEU A 382 2.99 -6.95 26.47
N ASP A 383 2.07 -6.02 26.71
CA ASP A 383 1.91 -4.83 25.88
C ASP A 383 3.13 -3.90 25.96
N GLU A 384 3.75 -3.76 27.14
CA GLU A 384 4.98 -2.98 27.32
C GLU A 384 6.16 -3.57 26.56
N LEU A 385 6.46 -4.85 26.78
CA LEU A 385 7.54 -5.56 26.09
C LEU A 385 7.30 -5.63 24.58
N TRP A 386 6.05 -5.78 24.14
CA TRP A 386 5.72 -5.76 22.71
C TRP A 386 6.00 -4.39 22.08
N LYS A 387 5.68 -3.28 22.76
CA LYS A 387 6.02 -1.94 22.27
C LYS A 387 7.54 -1.73 22.18
N GLU A 388 8.29 -2.16 23.19
CA GLU A 388 9.75 -2.10 23.17
C GLU A 388 10.34 -2.94 22.03
N HIS A 389 9.80 -4.14 21.83
CA HIS A 389 10.20 -5.03 20.75
C HIS A 389 9.95 -4.39 19.37
N LEU A 390 8.77 -3.82 19.15
CA LEU A 390 8.44 -3.09 17.91
C LEU A 390 9.42 -1.94 17.66
N ALA A 391 9.74 -1.15 18.68
CA ALA A 391 10.74 -0.09 18.55
C ALA A 391 12.12 -0.65 18.17
N SER A 392 12.54 -1.75 18.80
CA SER A 392 13.80 -2.42 18.47
C SER A 392 13.84 -2.94 17.03
N MET A 393 12.71 -3.45 16.53
CA MET A 393 12.54 -3.95 15.17
C MET A 393 12.62 -2.82 14.13
N ASP A 394 12.06 -1.65 14.44
CA ASP A 394 12.17 -0.46 13.60
C ASP A 394 13.62 0.04 13.49
N TYR A 395 14.33 0.11 14.63
CA TYR A 395 15.76 0.47 14.63
C TYR A 395 16.60 -0.54 13.85
N LEU A 396 16.34 -1.85 14.04
CA LEU A 396 17.02 -2.90 13.30
C LEU A 396 16.78 -2.75 11.80
N ARG A 397 15.53 -2.51 11.37
CA ARG A 397 15.17 -2.33 9.96
C ARG A 397 15.94 -1.17 9.32
N GLN A 398 16.13 -0.06 10.03
CA GLN A 398 16.90 1.08 9.53
C GLN A 398 18.41 0.77 9.41
N GLY A 399 18.97 0.02 10.36
CA GLY A 399 20.41 -0.29 10.42
C GLY A 399 20.87 -1.52 9.62
N ILE A 400 19.97 -2.45 9.30
CA ILE A 400 20.32 -3.77 8.76
C ILE A 400 20.99 -3.69 7.37
N HIS A 401 20.68 -2.65 6.60
CA HIS A 401 21.28 -2.44 5.28
C HIS A 401 22.80 -2.27 5.35
N LEU A 402 23.36 -1.84 6.50
CA LEU A 402 24.81 -1.76 6.70
C LEU A 402 25.48 -3.14 6.73
N ARG A 403 24.75 -4.22 7.09
CA ARG A 403 25.28 -5.59 7.02
C ARG A 403 25.47 -6.08 5.58
N GLY A 404 24.79 -5.45 4.63
CA GLY A 404 24.98 -5.69 3.20
C GLY A 404 26.40 -5.38 2.72
N TYR A 405 27.11 -4.45 3.37
CA TYR A 405 28.52 -4.15 3.06
C TYR A 405 29.45 -5.33 3.34
N ALA A 406 29.07 -6.24 4.23
CA ALA A 406 29.80 -7.47 4.51
C ALA A 406 29.40 -8.64 3.60
N GLN A 407 28.72 -8.38 2.47
CA GLN A 407 28.18 -9.40 1.55
C GLN A 407 27.24 -10.41 2.20
N LYS A 408 26.69 -10.07 3.37
CA LYS A 408 25.64 -10.86 4.02
C LYS A 408 24.28 -10.37 3.53
N ASP A 409 23.36 -11.30 3.30
CA ASP A 409 21.98 -10.97 2.96
C ASP A 409 21.30 -10.26 4.16
N PRO A 410 20.98 -8.96 4.07
CA PRO A 410 20.38 -8.19 5.16
C PRO A 410 19.06 -8.81 5.65
N LYS A 411 18.30 -9.46 4.76
CA LYS A 411 17.03 -10.11 5.10
C LYS A 411 17.22 -11.31 6.03
N GLN A 412 18.18 -12.17 5.68
CA GLN A 412 18.48 -13.33 6.53
C GLN A 412 19.03 -12.89 7.89
N GLU A 413 19.83 -11.82 7.89
CA GLU A 413 20.35 -11.23 9.12
C GLU A 413 19.24 -10.56 9.96
N TYR A 414 18.24 -9.95 9.32
CA TYR A 414 17.05 -9.43 10.00
C TYR A 414 16.30 -10.55 10.71
N LYS A 415 15.99 -11.65 10.00
CA LYS A 415 15.29 -12.82 10.57
C LYS A 415 16.06 -13.51 11.69
N LYS A 416 17.39 -13.56 11.60
CA LYS A 416 18.25 -14.26 12.59
C LYS A 416 18.62 -13.40 13.80
N SER A 417 18.45 -12.08 13.73
CA SER A 417 18.82 -11.20 14.84
C SER A 417 17.91 -11.46 16.05
N PRO A 418 18.37 -11.22 17.29
CA PRO A 418 17.57 -11.44 18.50
C PRO A 418 16.20 -10.77 18.45
N SER A 419 16.12 -9.52 17.97
CA SER A 419 14.85 -8.83 17.74
C SER A 419 14.02 -9.42 16.59
N GLY A 420 14.66 -10.03 15.59
CA GLY A 420 13.96 -10.73 14.50
C GLY A 420 13.48 -12.13 14.87
N CYS A 421 14.00 -12.70 15.96
CA CYS A 421 13.65 -14.02 16.46
C CYS A 421 12.89 -13.86 17.77
N LEU A 422 11.56 -13.80 17.70
CA LEU A 422 10.73 -13.98 18.88
C LEU A 422 10.93 -15.44 19.32
N ARG A 423 11.77 -15.68 20.33
CA ARG A 423 11.84 -17.01 20.94
C ARG A 423 10.45 -17.27 21.51
N LYS A 424 9.77 -18.29 21.01
CA LYS A 424 8.63 -18.87 21.71
C LYS A 424 9.21 -19.37 23.04
N CYS A 425 8.92 -18.65 24.12
CA CYS A 425 8.96 -19.26 25.45
C CYS A 425 7.94 -20.38 25.48
#